data_AF-A0A1X6MWW4-F1
#
_entry.id   AF-A0A1X6MWW4-F1
#
_cell.length_a   1.000
_cell.length_b   1.000
_cell.length_c   1.000
_cell.angle_alpha   90.00
_cell.angle_beta   90.00
_cell.angle_gamma   90.00
#
_symmetry.space_group_name_H-M   'P 1'
#
loop_
_entity.id
_entity.type
_entity.pdbx_description
1 polymer ?
#
loop_
_entity_poly.entity_id
_entity_poly.type
_entity_poly.pdbx_seq_one_letter_code
_entity_poly.pdbx_strand_id
1 'polypeptide(L)'
;MAMIVKSSTAPPSSFASDLPPVASNAAAPTAATPQCMKPANLRIPSVRLETPSITHKMAATLASSLLGHVLFLKGQVPFPVVQLARMPGGQSNSRGARRRHDLLVAFDTLSSHLQTTFSALSAALALRRAGAPSDASAHLAFVVGPSVGAARARVMFIVDGLEVRPWGERDAGPNVFTGTRGEDVESEEDTDEESGEDESEDDETDEESNDDSEKEESESEGDNSDDAQSVYFSEDESEPPPSRTPSPSPLSSKDVSRPPSPSLCHSVTALPPTNSAMSHTSMQNTYPQPQTYAEEQQTLRAAERLLSRTLANACAEEGGGMSAELAPTQTHILLRAPRCFKHPAWIPRQNLTRSLEGVLQAFLEESGCAERSPKGKTKAIRGIKTEGVYVGCRGSAAAPASEDKEDQGEEEDEMIWWVWDGKITGFSDW
;
A
#
# COMPACT_ATOMS: atom_id res chain seq x y z
N MET A 1 9.98 -14.56 -55.24
CA MET A 1 9.30 -13.63 -56.16
C MET A 1 7.88 -14.18 -56.37
N ALA A 2 6.93 -13.74 -55.54
CA ALA A 2 5.53 -14.15 -55.64
C ALA A 2 4.69 -12.92 -55.30
N MET A 3 4.04 -12.35 -56.32
CA MET A 3 3.12 -11.23 -56.20
C MET A 3 1.76 -11.76 -55.74
N ILE A 4 1.18 -11.17 -54.71
CA ILE A 4 -0.22 -11.36 -54.35
C ILE A 4 -0.95 -10.03 -54.58
N VAL A 5 -1.94 -10.11 -55.46
CA VAL A 5 -2.77 -9.03 -55.99
C VAL A 5 -3.97 -8.80 -55.06
N LYS A 6 -4.33 -7.52 -54.90
CA LYS A 6 -5.48 -6.99 -54.16
C LYS A 6 -6.83 -7.50 -54.68
N SER A 7 -7.82 -7.58 -53.79
CA SER A 7 -9.20 -7.25 -54.13
C SER A 7 -9.91 -6.59 -52.93
N SER A 8 -10.39 -5.38 -53.20
CA SER A 8 -11.14 -4.49 -52.31
C SER A 8 -12.58 -4.49 -52.81
N THR A 9 -13.53 -4.77 -51.92
CA THR A 9 -14.97 -4.71 -52.21
C THR A 9 -15.67 -4.04 -51.04
N ALA A 10 -16.12 -2.81 -51.27
CA ALA A 10 -16.98 -2.05 -50.36
C ALA A 10 -18.46 -2.32 -50.71
N PRO A 11 -19.37 -2.43 -49.73
CA PRO A 11 -20.81 -2.36 -49.98
C PRO A 11 -21.40 -0.96 -49.72
N PRO A 12 -22.55 -0.65 -50.33
CA PRO A 12 -23.12 0.70 -50.40
C PRO A 12 -23.91 1.12 -49.16
N SER A 13 -23.91 2.43 -48.94
CA SER A 13 -24.73 3.19 -47.99
C SER A 13 -26.22 3.13 -48.34
N SER A 14 -27.06 2.71 -47.38
CA SER A 14 -28.50 2.92 -47.41
C SER A 14 -28.92 3.91 -46.32
N PHE A 15 -29.41 5.06 -46.77
CA PHE A 15 -30.18 6.02 -45.98
C PHE A 15 -31.53 5.40 -45.60
N ALA A 16 -31.83 5.35 -44.31
CA ALA A 16 -33.18 5.14 -43.80
C ALA A 16 -33.43 6.19 -42.71
N SER A 17 -34.27 7.15 -43.05
CA SER A 17 -34.88 8.11 -42.14
C SER A 17 -35.94 7.39 -41.32
N ASP A 18 -35.86 7.44 -39.99
CA ASP A 18 -37.00 7.16 -39.13
C ASP A 18 -36.96 8.07 -37.90
N LEU A 19 -38.02 8.88 -37.81
CA LEU A 19 -38.37 9.73 -36.66
C LEU A 19 -39.07 8.87 -35.60
N PRO A 20 -38.76 9.04 -34.30
CA PRO A 20 -39.67 8.66 -33.25
C PRO A 20 -40.34 9.88 -32.57
N PRO A 21 -41.49 9.66 -31.92
CA PRO A 21 -42.41 10.70 -31.49
C PRO A 21 -42.00 11.36 -30.17
N VAL A 22 -42.37 12.64 -30.07
CA VAL A 22 -42.35 13.43 -28.84
C VAL A 22 -43.39 12.87 -27.87
N ALA A 23 -42.92 12.26 -26.77
CA ALA A 23 -43.74 11.95 -25.62
C ALA A 23 -43.15 12.67 -24.39
N SER A 24 -43.80 13.77 -24.02
CA SER A 24 -43.58 14.49 -22.78
C SER A 24 -44.01 13.63 -21.59
N ASN A 25 -43.05 13.23 -20.76
CA ASN A 25 -43.33 12.77 -19.39
C ASN A 25 -42.29 13.37 -18.45
N ALA A 26 -42.70 14.42 -17.75
CA ALA A 26 -41.97 15.01 -16.64
C ALA A 26 -42.13 14.09 -15.41
N ALA A 27 -41.28 13.06 -15.33
CA ALA A 27 -41.06 12.30 -14.11
C ALA A 27 -39.93 12.97 -13.31
N ALA A 28 -40.20 13.26 -12.05
CA ALA A 28 -39.24 13.80 -11.10
C ALA A 28 -37.95 12.95 -11.09
N PRO A 29 -36.76 13.57 -10.95
CA PRO A 29 -35.50 12.84 -10.88
C PRO A 29 -35.48 12.03 -9.58
N THR A 30 -35.90 10.77 -9.66
CA THR A 30 -35.56 9.74 -8.67
C THR A 30 -34.04 9.71 -8.60
N ALA A 31 -33.49 10.16 -7.48
CA ALA A 31 -32.06 10.13 -7.20
C ALA A 31 -31.56 8.70 -7.45
N ALA A 32 -30.95 8.50 -8.62
CA ALA A 32 -30.38 7.23 -9.00
C ALA A 32 -29.25 6.98 -8.02
N THR A 33 -29.48 6.09 -7.05
CA THR A 33 -28.43 5.58 -6.18
C THR A 33 -27.28 5.18 -7.09
N PRO A 34 -26.10 5.82 -6.99
CA PRO A 34 -24.98 5.52 -7.87
C PRO A 34 -24.70 4.04 -7.69
N GLN A 35 -25.02 3.26 -8.72
CA GLN A 35 -24.72 1.84 -8.73
C GLN A 35 -23.20 1.76 -8.72
N CYS A 36 -22.65 1.54 -7.53
CA CYS A 36 -21.26 1.21 -7.30
C CYS A 36 -20.93 0.11 -8.31
N MET A 37 -20.14 0.47 -9.33
CA MET A 37 -19.81 -0.43 -10.41
C MET A 37 -19.29 -1.70 -9.78
N LYS A 38 -19.98 -2.83 -10.04
CA LYS A 38 -19.48 -4.15 -9.63
C LYS A 38 -18.03 -4.21 -10.08
N PRO A 39 -17.07 -4.47 -9.18
CA PRO A 39 -15.67 -4.47 -9.54
C PRO A 39 -15.52 -5.45 -10.69
N ALA A 40 -15.30 -4.89 -11.89
CA ALA A 40 -15.00 -5.69 -13.07
C ALA A 40 -13.82 -6.57 -12.69
N ASN A 41 -13.87 -7.85 -13.05
CA ASN A 41 -12.94 -8.90 -12.63
C ASN A 41 -11.47 -8.43 -12.68
N LEU A 42 -10.97 -7.86 -11.58
CA LEU A 42 -9.58 -7.41 -11.48
C LEU A 42 -8.73 -8.67 -11.50
N ARG A 43 -7.70 -8.66 -12.35
CA ARG A 43 -6.79 -9.82 -12.49
C ARG A 43 -5.73 -9.88 -11.41
N ILE A 44 -5.63 -8.82 -10.62
CA ILE A 44 -4.65 -8.68 -9.55
C ILE A 44 -5.34 -8.81 -8.19
N PRO A 45 -4.58 -9.23 -7.16
CA PRO A 45 -5.01 -9.14 -5.78
C PRO A 45 -5.56 -7.75 -5.46
N SER A 46 -6.84 -7.69 -5.07
CA SER A 46 -7.54 -6.45 -4.76
C SER A 46 -8.06 -6.48 -3.33
N VAL A 47 -7.78 -5.42 -2.59
CA VAL A 47 -8.26 -5.19 -1.22
C VAL A 47 -9.23 -4.02 -1.23
N ARG A 48 -10.49 -4.27 -0.91
CA ARG A 48 -11.53 -3.24 -0.70
C ARG A 48 -11.70 -3.00 0.79
N LEU A 49 -11.38 -1.79 1.23
CA LEU A 49 -11.54 -1.34 2.60
C LEU A 49 -12.91 -0.69 2.78
N GLU A 50 -13.55 -0.92 3.93
CA GLU A 50 -14.88 -0.37 4.26
C GLU A 50 -14.85 1.10 4.70
N THR A 51 -13.66 1.72 4.74
CA THR A 51 -13.49 3.13 5.08
C THR A 51 -13.89 4.02 3.89
N PRO A 52 -14.28 5.29 4.14
CA PRO A 52 -14.59 6.23 3.07
C PRO A 52 -13.33 6.60 2.26
N SER A 53 -12.22 6.83 2.96
CA SER A 53 -10.90 7.14 2.40
C SER A 53 -9.83 6.30 3.11
N ILE A 54 -8.61 6.32 2.56
CA ILE A 54 -7.43 5.65 3.09
C ILE A 54 -6.54 6.72 3.71
N THR A 55 -6.41 6.70 5.03
CA THR A 55 -5.53 7.64 5.74
C THR A 55 -4.06 7.35 5.42
N HIS A 56 -3.20 8.37 5.55
CA HIS A 56 -1.76 8.22 5.33
C HIS A 56 -1.14 7.12 6.22
N LYS A 57 -1.56 7.01 7.49
CA LYS A 57 -1.12 5.94 8.39
C LYS A 57 -1.52 4.56 7.89
N MET A 58 -2.75 4.42 7.37
CA MET A 58 -3.22 3.16 6.82
C MET A 58 -2.45 2.75 5.57
N ALA A 59 -2.19 3.70 4.67
CA ALA A 59 -1.36 3.47 3.48
C ALA A 59 0.06 3.03 3.85
N ALA A 60 0.69 3.70 4.83
CA ALA A 60 2.03 3.36 5.32
C ALA A 60 2.09 1.96 5.96
N THR A 61 1.10 1.63 6.80
CA THR A 61 0.99 0.32 7.45
C THR A 61 0.78 -0.80 6.43
N LEU A 62 -0.11 -0.61 5.45
CA LEU A 62 -0.34 -1.58 4.39
C LEU A 62 0.87 -1.75 3.46
N ALA A 63 1.59 -0.67 3.13
CA ALA A 63 2.83 -0.72 2.35
C ALA A 63 3.91 -1.54 3.07
N SER A 64 4.10 -1.30 4.38
CA SER A 64 5.07 -2.02 5.20
C SER A 64 4.69 -3.51 5.33
N SER A 65 3.41 -3.80 5.57
CA SER A 65 2.89 -5.17 5.62
C SER A 65 3.12 -5.90 4.29
N LEU A 66 2.79 -5.27 3.16
CA LEU A 66 3.03 -5.85 1.83
C LEU A 66 4.51 -6.10 1.58
N LEU A 67 5.41 -5.17 1.93
CA LEU A 67 6.85 -5.39 1.78
C LEU A 67 7.32 -6.62 2.57
N GLY A 68 6.86 -6.77 3.82
CA GLY A 68 7.17 -7.96 4.62
C GLY A 68 6.71 -9.26 3.96
N HIS A 69 5.52 -9.26 3.35
CA HIS A 69 5.03 -10.38 2.55
C HIS A 69 5.85 -10.60 1.28
N VAL A 70 6.21 -9.55 0.54
CA VAL A 70 7.03 -9.65 -0.68
C VAL A 70 8.40 -10.25 -0.37
N LEU A 71 9.06 -9.81 0.70
CA LEU A 71 10.36 -10.36 1.10
C LEU A 71 10.26 -11.87 1.38
N PHE A 72 9.20 -12.32 2.05
CA PHE A 72 8.99 -13.73 2.32
C PHE A 72 8.60 -14.53 1.06
N LEU A 73 7.61 -14.06 0.30
CA LEU A 73 7.09 -14.74 -0.90
C LEU A 73 8.12 -14.84 -2.03
N LYS A 74 9.07 -13.89 -2.11
CA LYS A 74 10.17 -13.90 -3.08
C LYS A 74 11.44 -14.58 -2.55
N GLY A 75 11.38 -15.31 -1.44
CA GLY A 75 12.53 -16.01 -0.87
C GLY A 75 13.67 -15.10 -0.42
N GLN A 76 13.39 -13.82 -0.17
CA GLN A 76 14.41 -12.87 0.31
C GLN A 76 14.66 -13.03 1.81
N VAL A 77 13.72 -13.63 2.56
CA VAL A 77 13.91 -13.98 3.97
C VAL A 77 13.31 -15.36 4.25
N PRO A 78 13.90 -16.14 5.18
CA PRO A 78 13.46 -17.51 5.45
C PRO A 78 12.13 -17.58 6.21
N PHE A 79 11.79 -16.52 6.96
CA PHE A 79 10.56 -16.44 7.73
C PHE A 79 9.91 -15.05 7.56
N PRO A 80 8.58 -14.92 7.77
CA PRO A 80 7.92 -13.62 7.83
C PRO A 80 8.63 -12.67 8.80
N VAL A 81 8.78 -11.40 8.42
CA VAL A 81 9.54 -10.38 9.18
C VAL A 81 9.09 -10.28 10.65
N VAL A 82 7.79 -10.40 10.91
CA VAL A 82 7.22 -10.39 12.28
C VAL A 82 7.68 -11.60 13.10
N GLN A 83 7.86 -12.76 12.47
CA GLN A 83 8.40 -13.95 13.13
C GLN A 83 9.91 -13.78 13.38
N LEU A 84 10.66 -13.28 12.39
CA LEU A 84 12.10 -13.01 12.53
C LEU A 84 12.40 -12.09 13.71
N ALA A 85 11.59 -11.05 13.92
CA ALA A 85 11.74 -10.11 15.03
C ALA A 85 11.60 -10.79 16.41
N ARG A 86 10.83 -11.87 16.51
CA ARG A 86 10.54 -12.58 17.77
C ARG A 86 11.47 -13.75 18.06
N MET A 87 12.18 -14.25 17.05
CA MET A 87 13.08 -15.38 17.25
C MET A 87 14.26 -14.95 18.13
N PRO A 88 14.69 -15.73 19.12
CA PRO A 88 15.89 -15.40 19.88
C PRO A 88 17.09 -15.36 18.92
N GLY A 89 17.96 -14.36 19.05
CA GLY A 89 19.27 -14.41 18.40
C GLY A 89 20.05 -15.53 19.08
N GLY A 90 20.42 -16.58 18.35
CA GLY A 90 21.33 -17.60 18.89
C GLY A 90 22.62 -16.91 19.37
N GLN A 91 23.16 -17.36 20.50
CA GLN A 91 24.36 -16.77 21.13
C GLN A 91 25.64 -16.96 20.28
N SER A 92 25.58 -17.75 19.21
CA SER A 92 26.65 -17.83 18.21
C SER A 92 26.49 -16.68 17.20
N ASN A 93 27.53 -15.85 17.07
CA ASN A 93 27.67 -14.78 16.07
C ASN A 93 27.67 -15.32 14.63
N SER A 94 26.57 -15.93 14.20
CA SER A 94 26.41 -16.39 12.83
C SER A 94 26.26 -15.17 11.93
N ARG A 95 26.84 -15.24 10.74
CA ARG A 95 26.64 -14.25 9.67
C ARG A 95 25.14 -14.02 9.40
N GLY A 96 24.30 -15.05 9.58
CA GLY A 96 22.84 -14.99 9.50
C GLY A 96 22.22 -14.08 10.57
N ALA A 97 22.67 -14.17 11.82
CA ALA A 97 22.17 -13.31 12.91
C ALA A 97 22.44 -11.82 12.64
N ARG A 98 23.63 -11.47 12.13
CA ARG A 98 23.95 -10.10 11.71
C ARG A 98 23.06 -9.62 10.56
N ARG A 99 22.94 -10.42 9.49
CA ARG A 99 22.07 -10.09 8.34
C ARG A 99 20.60 -9.91 8.75
N ARG A 100 20.11 -10.74 9.67
CA ARG A 100 18.78 -10.57 10.26
C ARG A 100 18.68 -9.22 10.97
N HIS A 101 19.63 -8.91 11.85
CA HIS A 101 19.61 -7.65 12.60
C HIS A 101 19.61 -6.44 11.65
N ASP A 102 20.52 -6.42 10.67
CA ASP A 102 20.61 -5.37 9.66
C ASP A 102 19.28 -5.22 8.88
N LEU A 103 18.65 -6.33 8.51
CA LEU A 103 17.34 -6.33 7.83
C LEU A 103 16.23 -5.77 8.74
N LEU A 104 16.19 -6.15 10.01
CA LEU A 104 15.17 -5.66 10.95
C LEU A 104 15.34 -4.16 11.21
N VAL A 105 16.57 -3.67 11.35
CA VAL A 105 16.88 -2.24 11.49
C VAL A 105 16.47 -1.47 10.24
N ALA A 106 16.83 -1.98 9.04
CA ALA A 106 16.46 -1.35 7.77
C ALA A 106 14.93 -1.32 7.57
N PHE A 107 14.23 -2.41 7.93
CA PHE A 107 12.78 -2.49 7.83
C PHE A 107 12.07 -1.54 8.80
N ASP A 108 12.54 -1.44 10.05
CA ASP A 108 12.01 -0.50 11.04
C ASP A 108 12.22 0.96 10.62
N THR A 109 13.43 1.28 10.13
CA THR A 109 13.78 2.59 9.58
C THR A 109 12.87 2.95 8.40
N LEU A 110 12.65 2.02 7.47
CA LEU A 110 11.74 2.23 6.34
C LEU A 110 10.30 2.42 6.80
N SER A 111 9.81 1.61 7.76
CA SER A 111 8.45 1.73 8.31
C SER A 111 8.21 3.12 8.91
N SER A 112 9.16 3.62 9.71
CA SER A 112 9.13 4.98 10.25
C SER A 112 9.08 6.03 9.12
N HIS A 113 9.96 5.91 8.12
CA HIS A 113 9.94 6.80 6.96
C HIS A 113 8.64 6.73 6.17
N LEU A 114 8.03 5.55 5.99
CA LEU A 114 6.77 5.43 5.24
C LEU A 114 5.63 6.21 5.91
N GLN A 115 5.58 6.25 7.25
CA GLN A 115 4.57 7.04 7.97
C GLN A 115 4.66 8.52 7.63
N THR A 116 5.85 9.11 7.70
CA THR A 116 6.09 10.53 7.35
C THR A 116 5.99 10.78 5.84
N THR A 117 6.35 9.79 5.02
CA THR A 117 6.28 9.84 3.55
C THR A 117 4.86 9.99 3.05
N PHE A 118 3.92 9.15 3.51
CA PHE A 118 2.53 9.25 3.06
C PHE A 118 1.85 10.54 3.56
N SER A 119 2.25 11.05 4.73
CA SER A 119 1.81 12.36 5.21
C SER A 119 2.32 13.50 4.29
N ALA A 120 3.62 13.52 3.98
CA ALA A 120 4.20 14.51 3.07
C ALA A 120 3.66 14.40 1.64
N LEU A 121 3.41 13.18 1.16
CA LEU A 121 2.83 12.92 -0.16
C LEU A 121 1.39 13.42 -0.24
N SER A 122 0.59 13.17 0.79
CA SER A 122 -0.78 13.68 0.91
C SER A 122 -0.80 15.22 0.80
N ALA A 123 0.11 15.90 1.49
CA ALA A 123 0.26 17.35 1.39
C ALA A 123 0.72 17.83 0.01
N ALA A 124 1.71 17.17 -0.60
CA ALA A 124 2.16 17.52 -1.94
C ALA A 124 1.05 17.36 -2.99
N LEU A 125 0.21 16.32 -2.86
CA LEU A 125 -0.94 16.10 -3.73
C LEU A 125 -2.08 17.10 -3.48
N ALA A 126 -2.19 17.64 -2.26
CA ALA A 126 -3.17 18.68 -1.94
C ALA A 126 -2.85 20.00 -2.64
N LEU A 127 -1.56 20.37 -2.70
CA LEU A 127 -1.11 21.59 -3.36
C LEU A 127 -1.45 21.61 -4.85
N ARG A 128 -1.36 20.45 -5.52
CA ARG A 128 -1.73 20.30 -6.94
C ARG A 128 -3.24 20.46 -7.20
N ARG A 129 -4.09 20.25 -6.19
CA ARG A 129 -5.56 20.21 -6.33
C ARG A 129 -6.21 21.44 -5.71
N ALA A 130 -5.83 22.62 -6.19
CA ALA A 130 -6.49 23.87 -5.84
C ALA A 130 -7.92 23.96 -6.42
N GLY A 131 -8.88 23.20 -5.88
CA GLY A 131 -10.29 23.39 -6.24
C GLY A 131 -11.29 22.27 -5.97
N ALA A 132 -10.85 21.04 -5.65
CA ALA A 132 -11.79 19.97 -5.33
C ALA A 132 -11.23 18.94 -4.33
N PRO A 133 -11.92 18.67 -3.21
CA PRO A 133 -11.58 17.60 -2.29
C PRO A 133 -11.86 16.26 -2.99
N SER A 134 -10.83 15.73 -3.64
CA SER A 134 -10.87 14.43 -4.28
C SER A 134 -9.77 13.57 -3.67
N ASP A 135 -10.10 12.30 -3.44
CA ASP A 135 -9.10 11.32 -3.03
C ASP A 135 -8.05 11.16 -4.13
N ALA A 136 -6.79 10.94 -3.75
CA ALA A 136 -5.70 10.74 -4.69
C ALA A 136 -5.29 9.26 -4.78
N SER A 137 -4.50 8.94 -5.79
CA SER A 137 -3.85 7.64 -5.91
C SER A 137 -2.35 7.76 -5.60
N ALA A 138 -1.83 6.82 -4.82
CA ALA A 138 -0.40 6.68 -4.55
C ALA A 138 0.10 5.35 -5.10
N HIS A 139 1.32 5.39 -5.65
CA HIS A 139 1.94 4.24 -6.29
C HIS A 139 3.33 4.02 -5.70
N LEU A 140 3.56 2.81 -5.23
CA LEU A 140 4.84 2.35 -4.71
C LEU A 140 5.27 1.12 -5.52
N ALA A 141 6.57 0.95 -5.72
CA ALA A 141 7.13 -0.22 -6.40
C ALA A 141 8.21 -0.86 -5.53
N PHE A 142 8.09 -2.18 -5.35
CA PHE A 142 9.14 -3.02 -4.78
C PHE A 142 9.86 -3.76 -5.90
N VAL A 143 11.14 -3.48 -6.07
CA VAL A 143 11.96 -4.04 -7.15
C VAL A 143 13.03 -4.93 -6.54
N VAL A 144 12.90 -6.24 -6.76
CA VAL A 144 13.80 -7.26 -6.20
C VAL A 144 14.83 -7.63 -7.26
N GLY A 145 16.11 -7.37 -6.99
CA GLY A 145 17.22 -7.68 -7.89
C GLY A 145 18.49 -6.87 -7.57
N PRO A 146 19.59 -7.07 -8.31
CA PRO A 146 20.85 -6.35 -8.08
C PRO A 146 20.76 -4.84 -8.31
N SER A 147 19.84 -4.40 -9.16
CA SER A 147 19.56 -2.99 -9.43
C SER A 147 18.13 -2.83 -9.95
N VAL A 148 17.62 -1.59 -9.99
CA VAL A 148 16.30 -1.27 -10.59
C VAL A 148 16.23 -1.68 -12.07
N GLY A 149 17.32 -1.51 -12.82
CA GLY A 149 17.42 -1.86 -14.24
C GLY A 149 17.58 -3.36 -14.49
N ALA A 150 18.21 -4.10 -13.56
CA ALA A 150 18.40 -5.54 -13.61
C ALA A 150 17.45 -6.30 -12.67
N ALA A 151 16.22 -5.80 -12.55
CA ALA A 151 15.20 -6.39 -11.69
C ALA A 151 14.91 -7.86 -12.06
N ARG A 152 14.73 -8.71 -11.05
CA ARG A 152 14.27 -10.10 -11.23
C ARG A 152 12.76 -10.23 -11.01
N ALA A 153 12.21 -9.40 -10.12
CA ALA A 153 10.78 -9.25 -9.93
C ALA A 153 10.43 -7.79 -9.63
N ARG A 154 9.18 -7.42 -9.97
CA ARG A 154 8.59 -6.12 -9.65
C ARG A 154 7.22 -6.34 -9.03
N VAL A 155 6.95 -5.67 -7.93
CA VAL A 155 5.65 -5.68 -7.27
C VAL A 155 5.16 -4.24 -7.14
N MET A 156 4.03 -3.92 -7.78
CA MET A 156 3.36 -2.64 -7.69
C MET A 156 2.38 -2.64 -6.52
N PHE A 157 2.40 -1.57 -5.74
CA PHE A 157 1.43 -1.32 -4.68
C PHE A 157 0.68 -0.04 -5.02
N ILE A 158 -0.63 -0.18 -5.25
CA ILE A 158 -1.50 0.91 -5.66
C ILE A 158 -2.48 1.17 -4.53
N VAL A 159 -2.47 2.40 -4.04
CA VAL A 159 -3.42 2.88 -3.04
C VAL A 159 -4.32 3.88 -3.75
N ASP A 160 -5.58 3.53 -3.91
CA ASP A 160 -6.60 4.39 -4.47
C ASP A 160 -7.58 4.82 -3.38
N GLY A 161 -7.93 6.10 -3.36
CA GLY A 161 -8.67 6.67 -2.23
C GLY A 161 -7.76 7.24 -1.14
N LEU A 162 -6.50 7.58 -1.42
CA LEU A 162 -5.61 8.21 -0.44
C LEU A 162 -6.17 9.58 -0.05
N GLU A 163 -6.34 9.78 1.26
CA GLU A 163 -6.79 11.04 1.82
C GLU A 163 -5.75 12.14 1.57
N VAL A 164 -6.19 13.23 0.95
CA VAL A 164 -5.38 14.40 0.61
C VAL A 164 -5.65 15.51 1.61
N ARG A 165 -4.64 15.93 2.37
CA ARG A 165 -4.74 16.99 3.38
C ARG A 165 -3.69 18.07 3.12
N PRO A 166 -4.05 19.36 3.01
CA PRO A 166 -3.07 20.43 2.90
C PRO A 166 -2.23 20.51 4.18
N TRP A 167 -0.94 20.77 4.01
CA TRP A 167 -0.02 20.88 5.15
C TRP A 167 -0.43 22.03 6.07
N GLY A 168 -0.44 21.79 7.38
CA GLY A 168 -0.77 22.81 8.38
C GLY A 168 -2.25 22.96 8.71
N GLU A 169 -3.14 22.32 7.95
CA GLU A 169 -4.50 22.07 8.41
C GLU A 169 -4.43 20.99 9.49
N ARG A 170 -4.20 21.43 10.74
CA ARG A 170 -4.48 20.58 11.91
C ARG A 170 -5.91 20.09 11.76
N ASP A 171 -6.23 18.92 12.31
CA ASP A 171 -7.60 18.43 12.47
C ASP A 171 -8.38 19.36 13.44
N ALA A 172 -8.48 20.64 13.08
CA ALA A 172 -9.42 21.58 13.60
C ALA A 172 -10.75 21.02 13.13
N GLY A 173 -11.41 20.27 14.03
CA GLY A 173 -12.75 19.76 13.81
C GLY A 173 -13.60 20.85 13.15
N PRO A 174 -14.52 20.47 12.25
CA PRO A 174 -15.14 21.34 11.25
C PRO A 174 -15.37 22.73 11.82
N ASN A 175 -14.55 23.67 11.37
CA ASN A 175 -14.49 25.02 11.90
C ASN A 175 -15.88 25.65 11.74
N VAL A 176 -16.66 25.69 12.83
CA VAL A 176 -18.04 26.24 12.91
C VAL A 176 -18.05 27.76 12.67
N PHE A 177 -16.94 28.37 12.28
CA PHE A 177 -16.80 29.81 12.09
C PHE A 177 -17.04 30.29 10.65
N THR A 178 -17.91 29.62 9.88
CA THR A 178 -18.54 30.22 8.68
C THR A 178 -19.90 30.81 9.04
N GLY A 179 -19.85 31.83 9.88
CA GLY A 179 -20.99 32.62 10.32
C GLY A 179 -20.57 33.36 11.56
N THR A 180 -19.98 34.55 11.47
CA THR A 180 -20.77 35.75 11.21
C THR A 180 -19.82 36.87 10.81
N ARG A 181 -20.09 37.49 9.66
CA ARG A 181 -19.62 38.83 9.31
C ARG A 181 -20.20 39.79 10.36
N GLY A 182 -19.44 40.12 11.39
CA GLY A 182 -19.90 40.94 12.50
C GLY A 182 -18.76 41.54 13.30
N GLU A 183 -18.45 42.79 12.93
CA GLU A 183 -17.99 43.89 13.77
C GLU A 183 -16.55 43.87 14.33
N ASP A 184 -15.82 44.86 13.82
CA ASP A 184 -14.63 45.51 14.36
C ASP A 184 -14.63 45.54 15.90
N VAL A 185 -13.71 44.79 16.52
CA VAL A 185 -13.28 45.05 17.88
C VAL A 185 -11.77 45.28 17.83
N GLU A 186 -11.41 46.55 17.74
CA GLU A 186 -10.10 47.06 18.10
C GLU A 186 -9.85 46.70 19.57
N SER A 187 -8.90 45.81 19.82
CA SER A 187 -8.35 45.57 21.16
C SER A 187 -6.85 45.70 21.06
N GLU A 188 -6.39 46.94 21.23
CA GLU A 188 -5.03 47.28 21.61
C GLU A 188 -4.83 46.79 23.06
N GLU A 189 -4.03 45.75 23.29
CA GLU A 189 -3.34 45.60 24.57
C GLU A 189 -1.91 45.09 24.32
N ASP A 190 -0.98 46.03 24.51
CA ASP A 190 0.44 45.85 24.77
C ASP A 190 0.62 44.78 25.85
N THR A 191 1.47 43.80 25.61
CA THR A 191 2.10 43.06 26.71
C THR A 191 3.53 42.69 26.33
N ASP A 192 4.42 43.60 26.70
CA ASP A 192 5.85 43.36 26.86
C ASP A 192 6.07 42.34 27.99
N GLU A 193 6.52 41.13 27.66
CA GLU A 193 7.23 40.30 28.63
C GLU A 193 8.49 39.71 27.97
N GLU A 194 9.59 40.42 28.21
CA GLU A 194 10.95 39.88 28.19
C GLU A 194 11.05 38.70 29.17
N SER A 195 11.56 37.56 28.75
CA SER A 195 12.06 36.56 29.70
C SER A 195 13.02 35.56 29.06
N GLY A 196 14.29 35.69 29.46
CA GLY A 196 15.11 34.54 29.81
C GLY A 196 15.96 33.93 28.70
N GLU A 197 17.09 34.58 28.42
CA GLU A 197 18.30 33.92 27.95
C GLU A 197 18.71 32.84 28.97
N ASP A 198 18.80 31.58 28.55
CA ASP A 198 19.46 30.53 29.33
C ASP A 198 20.53 29.90 28.45
N GLU A 199 21.75 30.41 28.61
CA GLU A 199 22.98 29.87 28.04
C GLU A 199 23.35 28.61 28.83
N SER A 200 23.31 27.44 28.19
CA SER A 200 23.97 26.24 28.71
C SER A 200 25.12 25.85 27.79
N GLU A 201 26.31 26.26 28.23
CA GLU A 201 27.64 25.86 27.80
C GLU A 201 27.87 24.34 27.99
N ASP A 202 28.88 23.84 27.28
CA ASP A 202 29.69 22.66 27.59
C ASP A 202 29.08 21.25 27.44
N ASP A 203 29.52 20.54 26.39
CA ASP A 203 30.41 19.40 26.60
C ASP A 203 31.20 19.07 25.31
N GLU A 204 32.45 19.52 25.24
CA GLU A 204 33.43 19.04 24.26
C GLU A 204 33.91 17.66 24.68
N THR A 205 33.41 16.62 24.02
CA THR A 205 34.02 15.28 24.08
C THR A 205 34.93 15.08 22.88
N ASP A 206 36.16 15.55 23.05
CA ASP A 206 37.36 14.99 22.42
C ASP A 206 37.43 13.50 22.79
N GLU A 207 37.23 12.60 21.82
CA GLU A 207 37.89 11.30 21.87
C GLU A 207 38.52 10.96 20.52
N GLU A 208 39.83 10.81 20.64
CA GLU A 208 40.83 10.60 19.62
C GLU A 208 40.72 9.23 18.93
N SER A 209 41.45 9.13 17.81
CA SER A 209 42.25 7.96 17.46
C SER A 209 41.50 6.66 17.14
N ASN A 210 41.46 6.30 15.86
CA ASN A 210 42.05 5.04 15.36
C ASN A 210 42.13 5.14 13.83
N ASP A 211 43.29 5.46 13.32
CA ASP A 211 44.40 4.53 13.05
C ASP A 211 44.22 3.88 11.68
N ASP A 212 45.03 4.45 10.80
CA ASP A 212 45.31 4.15 9.42
C ASP A 212 45.95 2.76 9.35
N SER A 213 45.35 1.88 8.55
CA SER A 213 45.96 0.59 8.22
C SER A 213 45.54 0.19 6.81
N GLU A 214 46.10 0.90 5.85
CA GLU A 214 46.32 0.40 4.50
C GLU A 214 47.17 -0.89 4.57
N LYS A 215 46.51 -2.04 4.51
CA LYS A 215 47.14 -3.32 4.16
C LYS A 215 46.81 -3.66 2.72
N GLU A 216 47.68 -3.16 1.85
CA GLU A 216 48.03 -3.78 0.58
C GLU A 216 48.54 -5.22 0.79
N GLU A 217 48.51 -6.00 -0.29
CA GLU A 217 49.11 -7.33 -0.48
C GLU A 217 48.30 -8.56 -0.03
N SER A 218 47.75 -9.29 -0.99
CA SER A 218 48.51 -10.39 -1.60
C SER A 218 47.67 -11.16 -2.61
N GLU A 219 48.15 -11.14 -3.85
CA GLU A 219 47.76 -12.09 -4.88
C GLU A 219 48.31 -13.46 -4.49
N SER A 220 47.43 -14.46 -4.37
CA SER A 220 47.83 -15.85 -4.24
C SER A 220 47.00 -16.68 -5.21
N GLU A 221 47.52 -16.81 -6.43
CA GLU A 221 47.16 -17.89 -7.33
C GLU A 221 47.64 -19.21 -6.73
N GLY A 222 46.70 -19.95 -6.12
CA GLY A 222 46.89 -21.29 -5.60
C GLY A 222 46.15 -22.29 -6.47
N ASP A 223 46.79 -22.68 -7.56
CA ASP A 223 46.57 -23.94 -8.26
C ASP A 223 46.73 -25.09 -7.27
N ASN A 224 45.68 -25.90 -7.09
CA ASN A 224 45.82 -27.21 -6.47
C ASN A 224 44.89 -28.20 -7.16
N SER A 225 45.55 -28.94 -8.05
CA SER A 225 45.20 -30.21 -8.63
C SER A 225 44.70 -31.24 -7.62
N ASP A 226 43.74 -32.04 -8.10
CA ASP A 226 43.48 -33.45 -7.79
C ASP A 226 44.38 -34.11 -6.72
N ASP A 227 43.79 -34.56 -5.62
CA ASP A 227 44.12 -35.88 -5.09
C ASP A 227 42.93 -36.50 -4.36
N ALA A 228 42.72 -37.77 -4.69
CA ALA A 228 41.63 -38.61 -4.25
C ALA A 228 42.06 -39.35 -3.00
N GLN A 229 41.39 -39.11 -1.86
CA GLN A 229 41.34 -40.11 -0.79
C GLN A 229 39.93 -40.24 -0.21
N SER A 230 39.30 -41.33 -0.65
CA SER A 230 38.18 -41.99 0.01
C SER A 230 38.57 -42.42 1.43
N VAL A 231 37.99 -41.78 2.44
CA VAL A 231 37.95 -42.31 3.80
C VAL A 231 36.53 -42.77 4.09
N TYR A 232 36.39 -44.10 4.10
CA TYR A 232 35.35 -44.85 4.79
C TYR A 232 35.13 -44.25 6.17
N PHE A 233 34.00 -43.57 6.38
CA PHE A 233 33.53 -43.20 7.71
C PHE A 233 32.42 -44.16 8.11
N SER A 234 32.68 -44.87 9.20
CA SER A 234 31.87 -45.95 9.75
C SER A 234 30.44 -45.52 10.05
N GLU A 235 29.54 -46.45 9.76
CA GLU A 235 28.17 -46.51 10.24
C GLU A 235 28.18 -46.51 11.77
N ASP A 236 27.86 -45.37 12.39
CA ASP A 236 27.54 -45.31 13.81
C ASP A 236 26.01 -45.31 13.95
N GLU A 237 25.53 -46.49 14.31
CA GLU A 237 24.15 -46.86 14.58
C GLU A 237 23.69 -46.17 15.87
N SER A 238 23.37 -44.89 15.79
CA SER A 238 22.76 -44.15 16.91
C SER A 238 21.26 -44.43 16.97
N GLU A 239 20.89 -45.28 17.92
CA GLU A 239 19.53 -45.61 18.34
C GLU A 239 18.64 -44.36 18.51
N PRO A 240 17.35 -44.41 18.12
CA PRO A 240 16.42 -43.32 18.36
C PRO A 240 16.14 -43.17 19.87
N PRO A 241 16.05 -41.94 20.41
CA PRO A 241 15.71 -41.74 21.81
C PRO A 241 14.30 -42.28 22.12
N PRO A 242 14.11 -42.99 23.25
CA PRO A 242 12.84 -43.60 23.62
C PRO A 242 11.76 -42.56 23.93
N SER A 243 10.64 -42.72 23.24
CA SER A 243 9.37 -42.02 23.39
C SER A 243 8.84 -42.08 24.83
N ARG A 244 8.86 -40.95 25.55
CA ARG A 244 8.08 -40.68 26.79
C ARG A 244 7.91 -39.15 26.85
N THR A 245 6.71 -38.55 26.86
CA THR A 245 5.68 -38.59 27.91
C THR A 245 4.36 -37.91 27.43
N PRO A 246 3.24 -38.02 28.19
CA PRO A 246 1.90 -38.10 27.64
C PRO A 246 1.14 -36.77 27.54
N SER A 247 0.16 -36.76 26.64
CA SER A 247 -0.92 -35.78 26.52
C SER A 247 -1.60 -35.49 27.85
N PRO A 248 -1.83 -34.21 28.22
CA PRO A 248 -2.80 -33.86 29.25
C PRO A 248 -4.22 -34.04 28.69
N SER A 249 -4.97 -34.97 29.28
CA SER A 249 -6.41 -35.09 29.07
C SER A 249 -7.13 -33.84 29.60
N PRO A 250 -8.08 -33.25 28.85
CA PRO A 250 -8.95 -32.22 29.42
C PRO A 250 -9.92 -32.87 30.41
N LEU A 251 -9.79 -32.44 31.67
CA LEU A 251 -10.71 -32.77 32.75
C LEU A 251 -12.11 -32.27 32.42
N SER A 252 -13.04 -33.22 32.51
CA SER A 252 -14.48 -33.06 32.53
C SER A 252 -14.90 -32.04 33.59
N SER A 253 -15.24 -30.83 33.17
CA SER A 253 -15.98 -29.87 33.99
C SER A 253 -17.47 -30.00 33.70
N LYS A 254 -18.10 -30.80 34.56
CA LYS A 254 -19.45 -30.66 35.13
C LYS A 254 -20.36 -29.59 34.51
N ASP A 255 -21.52 -30.09 34.07
CA ASP A 255 -22.84 -29.49 34.21
C ASP A 255 -22.90 -28.19 35.01
N VAL A 256 -23.07 -27.07 34.29
CA VAL A 256 -23.70 -25.87 34.82
C VAL A 256 -24.76 -25.45 33.81
N SER A 257 -25.99 -25.85 34.12
CA SER A 257 -27.24 -25.10 34.00
C SER A 257 -27.38 -24.14 32.81
N ARG A 258 -27.97 -24.68 31.76
CA ARG A 258 -28.67 -23.98 30.67
C ARG A 258 -29.77 -23.05 31.23
N PRO A 259 -29.74 -21.72 30.97
CA PRO A 259 -30.92 -20.88 31.16
C PRO A 259 -31.97 -21.17 30.06
N PRO A 260 -33.27 -21.13 30.40
CA PRO A 260 -34.34 -21.54 29.51
C PRO A 260 -34.57 -20.52 28.38
N SER A 261 -34.79 -21.06 27.18
CA SER A 261 -35.41 -20.36 26.05
C SER A 261 -36.79 -19.81 26.46
N PRO A 262 -37.11 -18.53 26.20
CA PRO A 262 -38.49 -18.07 26.23
C PRO A 262 -39.19 -18.50 24.94
N SER A 263 -40.20 -19.33 25.13
CA SER A 263 -41.17 -19.80 24.16
C SER A 263 -42.03 -18.66 23.62
N LEU A 264 -42.33 -18.78 22.32
CA LEU A 264 -43.56 -18.37 21.63
C LEU A 264 -44.79 -18.13 22.52
N CYS A 265 -45.34 -16.92 22.46
CA CYS A 265 -46.78 -16.65 22.38
C CYS A 265 -47.08 -15.16 22.17
N HIS A 266 -47.70 -14.80 21.04
CA HIS A 266 -49.00 -14.12 20.96
C HIS A 266 -49.21 -13.50 19.57
N SER A 267 -50.03 -14.18 18.77
CA SER A 267 -50.82 -13.58 17.71
C SER A 267 -51.84 -12.64 18.33
N VAL A 268 -51.73 -11.34 18.08
CA VAL A 268 -52.84 -10.40 18.26
C VAL A 268 -52.92 -9.53 17.02
N THR A 269 -53.95 -9.83 16.22
CA THR A 269 -54.51 -8.99 15.19
C THR A 269 -55.04 -7.69 15.83
N ALA A 270 -54.49 -6.54 15.48
CA ALA A 270 -55.10 -5.24 15.79
C ALA A 270 -54.82 -4.22 14.68
N LEU A 271 -55.86 -3.46 14.37
CA LEU A 271 -56.11 -2.54 13.25
C LEU A 271 -55.24 -1.26 13.27
N PRO A 272 -55.20 -0.49 12.16
CA PRO A 272 -54.26 0.61 11.96
C PRO A 272 -54.73 1.91 12.61
N PRO A 273 -53.85 2.65 13.32
CA PRO A 273 -54.06 4.07 13.54
C PRO A 273 -53.46 4.86 12.38
N THR A 274 -54.33 5.40 11.54
CA THR A 274 -54.09 6.58 10.71
C THR A 274 -53.66 7.75 11.60
N ASN A 275 -52.36 8.03 11.67
CA ASN A 275 -51.84 9.30 12.18
C ASN A 275 -51.14 10.04 11.05
N SER A 276 -51.89 10.96 10.43
CA SER A 276 -51.36 12.16 9.82
C SER A 276 -50.64 12.97 10.89
N ALA A 277 -49.31 13.00 10.87
CA ALA A 277 -48.52 13.93 11.64
C ALA A 277 -47.33 14.38 10.79
N MET A 278 -47.14 15.70 10.73
CA MET A 278 -46.20 16.39 9.87
C MET A 278 -44.77 15.94 10.18
N SER A 279 -44.17 15.18 9.26
CA SER A 279 -42.77 14.77 9.33
C SER A 279 -41.87 15.97 9.07
N HIS A 280 -41.61 16.76 10.10
CA HIS A 280 -40.45 17.65 10.13
C HIS A 280 -39.21 16.77 10.20
N THR A 281 -38.70 16.38 9.02
CA THR A 281 -37.39 15.77 8.85
C THR A 281 -36.35 16.82 9.24
N SER A 282 -36.10 16.99 10.55
CA SER A 282 -34.94 17.76 10.99
C SER A 282 -33.73 17.00 10.49
N MET A 283 -33.00 17.59 9.53
CA MET A 283 -31.69 17.12 9.13
C MET A 283 -30.76 17.30 10.32
N GLN A 284 -30.77 16.33 11.23
CA GLN A 284 -29.76 16.24 12.27
C GLN A 284 -28.45 15.96 11.54
N ASN A 285 -27.66 17.02 11.40
CA ASN A 285 -26.32 16.97 10.88
C ASN A 285 -25.52 16.09 11.86
N THR A 286 -25.42 14.80 11.56
CA THR A 286 -24.67 13.86 12.38
C THR A 286 -23.19 14.18 12.18
N TYR A 287 -22.66 15.04 13.04
CA TYR A 287 -21.23 15.30 13.10
C TYR A 287 -20.51 13.96 13.34
N PRO A 288 -19.51 13.60 12.52
CA PRO A 288 -18.72 12.40 12.74
C PRO A 288 -18.03 12.53 14.11
N GLN A 289 -18.35 11.61 15.02
CA GLN A 289 -17.65 11.52 16.30
C GLN A 289 -16.16 11.26 16.01
N PRO A 290 -15.24 11.93 16.73
CA PRO A 290 -13.81 11.68 16.58
C PRO A 290 -13.53 10.19 16.82
N GLN A 291 -12.94 9.53 15.83
CA GLN A 291 -12.64 8.11 15.90
C GLN A 291 -11.66 7.87 17.05
N THR A 292 -11.96 6.91 17.92
CA THR A 292 -11.09 6.62 19.05
C THR A 292 -9.80 5.93 18.57
N TYR A 293 -8.67 6.14 19.26
CA TYR A 293 -7.39 5.50 18.92
C TYR A 293 -7.49 3.95 18.88
N ALA A 294 -8.28 3.36 19.80
CA ALA A 294 -8.50 1.92 19.82
C ALA A 294 -9.22 1.42 18.55
N GLU A 295 -10.20 2.17 18.06
CA GLU A 295 -10.93 1.89 16.83
C GLU A 295 -10.04 2.05 15.59
N GLU A 296 -9.20 3.09 15.55
CA GLU A 296 -8.19 3.29 14.51
C GLU A 296 -7.24 2.07 14.44
N GLN A 297 -6.67 1.65 15.58
CA GLN A 297 -5.79 0.47 15.67
C GLN A 297 -6.50 -0.83 15.27
N GLN A 298 -7.77 -1.00 15.64
CA GLN A 298 -8.57 -2.14 15.21
C GLN A 298 -8.76 -2.15 13.68
N THR A 299 -9.00 -0.98 13.10
CA THR A 299 -9.18 -0.79 11.66
C THR A 299 -7.90 -1.13 10.90
N LEU A 300 -6.75 -0.63 11.37
CA LEU A 300 -5.44 -0.94 10.79
C LEU A 300 -5.17 -2.45 10.79
N ARG A 301 -5.36 -3.13 11.93
CA ARG A 301 -5.18 -4.59 12.03
C ARG A 301 -6.15 -5.36 11.15
N ALA A 302 -7.39 -4.89 11.01
CA ALA A 302 -8.38 -5.52 10.13
C ALA A 302 -7.95 -5.41 8.66
N ALA A 303 -7.47 -4.24 8.24
CA ALA A 303 -6.95 -3.99 6.89
C ALA A 303 -5.72 -4.86 6.58
N GLU A 304 -4.75 -4.96 7.49
CA GLU A 304 -3.58 -5.83 7.34
C GLU A 304 -3.94 -7.32 7.22
N ARG A 305 -4.88 -7.80 8.04
CA ARG A 305 -5.36 -9.19 7.96
C ARG A 305 -6.08 -9.46 6.65
N LEU A 306 -6.87 -8.50 6.16
CA LEU A 306 -7.52 -8.60 4.87
C LEU A 306 -6.49 -8.68 3.74
N LEU A 307 -5.49 -7.79 3.73
CA LEU A 307 -4.38 -7.81 2.78
C LEU A 307 -3.65 -9.16 2.79
N SER A 308 -3.27 -9.64 3.98
CA SER A 308 -2.55 -10.90 4.15
C SER A 308 -3.35 -12.09 3.63
N ARG A 309 -4.66 -12.13 3.90
CA ARG A 309 -5.55 -13.18 3.38
C ARG A 309 -5.70 -13.10 1.86
N THR A 310 -5.84 -11.90 1.30
CA THR A 310 -5.92 -11.69 -0.14
C THR A 310 -4.64 -12.17 -0.85
N LEU A 311 -3.47 -11.87 -0.29
CA LEU A 311 -2.19 -12.36 -0.80
C LEU A 311 -2.07 -13.88 -0.73
N ALA A 312 -2.45 -14.47 0.41
CA ALA A 312 -2.43 -15.93 0.57
C ALA A 312 -3.31 -16.64 -0.47
N ASN A 313 -4.50 -16.10 -0.76
CA ASN A 313 -5.39 -16.64 -1.79
C ASN A 313 -4.78 -16.50 -3.20
N ALA A 314 -4.18 -15.37 -3.50
CA ALA A 314 -3.56 -15.14 -4.81
C ALA A 314 -2.31 -15.99 -5.04
N CYS A 315 -1.60 -16.38 -3.98
CA CYS A 315 -0.45 -17.28 -4.07
C CYS A 315 -0.85 -18.72 -4.39
N ALA A 316 -2.12 -19.11 -4.17
CA ALA A 316 -2.61 -20.45 -4.46
C ALA A 316 -2.93 -20.68 -5.95
N GLU A 317 -2.89 -19.65 -6.80
CA GLU A 317 -3.20 -19.77 -8.22
C GLU A 317 -2.09 -20.52 -9.01
N GLU A 318 -2.52 -21.39 -9.93
CA GLU A 318 -1.72 -22.42 -10.63
C GLU A 318 -0.62 -21.88 -11.58
N GLY A 319 -0.39 -20.56 -11.63
CA GLY A 319 0.55 -19.88 -12.52
C GLY A 319 1.89 -19.48 -11.89
N GLY A 320 2.26 -20.04 -10.73
CA GLY A 320 3.46 -19.66 -9.98
C GLY A 320 3.36 -18.28 -9.31
N GLY A 321 2.17 -17.65 -9.34
CA GLY A 321 1.72 -16.52 -8.52
C GLY A 321 2.76 -15.42 -8.25
N MET A 322 2.64 -14.83 -7.05
CA MET A 322 3.66 -13.96 -6.44
C MET A 322 4.83 -14.75 -5.85
N SER A 323 4.75 -16.09 -5.79
CA SER A 323 5.67 -16.96 -5.06
C SER A 323 6.86 -17.46 -5.87
N ALA A 324 7.24 -16.74 -6.95
CA ALA A 324 8.46 -17.06 -7.69
C ALA A 324 9.68 -16.89 -6.76
N GLU A 325 10.25 -18.00 -6.32
CA GLU A 325 11.41 -18.05 -5.44
C GLU A 325 12.63 -17.46 -6.15
N LEU A 326 13.24 -16.45 -5.53
CA LEU A 326 14.43 -15.79 -6.03
C LEU A 326 15.55 -16.01 -5.03
N ALA A 327 16.77 -16.18 -5.52
CA ALA A 327 17.94 -16.09 -4.66
C ALA A 327 17.92 -14.75 -3.90
N PRO A 328 18.43 -14.70 -2.65
CA PRO A 328 18.52 -13.46 -1.90
C PRO A 328 19.28 -12.37 -2.66
N THR A 329 18.65 -11.21 -2.82
CA THR A 329 19.18 -10.05 -3.54
C THR A 329 18.80 -8.76 -2.80
N GLN A 330 19.11 -7.61 -3.39
CA GLN A 330 18.67 -6.32 -2.88
C GLN A 330 17.20 -6.07 -3.26
N THR A 331 16.46 -5.43 -2.36
CA THR A 331 15.12 -4.91 -2.62
C THR A 331 15.19 -3.39 -2.65
N HIS A 332 14.84 -2.80 -3.78
CA HIS A 332 14.72 -1.36 -3.96
C HIS A 332 13.26 -0.93 -3.80
N ILE A 333 13.05 0.17 -3.09
CA ILE A 333 11.72 0.73 -2.83
C ILE A 333 11.63 2.06 -3.54
N LEU A 334 10.61 2.21 -4.40
CA LEU A 334 10.39 3.40 -5.18
C LEU A 334 9.00 3.96 -4.94
N LEU A 335 8.89 5.28 -4.90
CA LEU A 335 7.65 6.03 -4.74
C LEU A 335 7.42 6.90 -5.97
N ARG A 336 6.21 6.87 -6.52
CA ARG A 336 5.80 7.82 -7.55
C ARG A 336 5.17 9.04 -6.88
N ALA A 337 5.81 10.20 -6.99
CA ALA A 337 5.39 11.43 -6.33
C ALA A 337 5.68 12.66 -7.23
N PRO A 338 5.00 13.80 -7.02
CA PRO A 338 5.27 15.02 -7.79
C PRO A 338 6.68 15.55 -7.50
N ARG A 339 7.23 16.40 -8.38
CA ARG A 339 8.57 16.98 -8.17
C ARG A 339 8.64 17.88 -6.93
N CYS A 340 7.53 18.52 -6.57
CA CYS A 340 7.43 19.33 -5.37
C CYS A 340 7.47 18.51 -4.06
N PHE A 341 7.39 17.16 -4.13
CA PHE A 341 7.53 16.29 -2.97
C PHE A 341 8.93 16.45 -2.35
N LYS A 342 8.99 16.62 -1.02
CA LYS A 342 10.25 16.77 -0.28
C LYS A 342 10.22 15.84 0.93
N HIS A 343 11.20 14.95 1.01
CA HIS A 343 11.38 14.09 2.18
C HIS A 343 12.85 13.64 2.28
N PRO A 344 13.49 13.71 3.46
CA PRO A 344 14.92 13.48 3.62
C PRO A 344 15.37 12.07 3.22
N ALA A 345 14.53 11.06 3.46
CA ALA A 345 14.83 9.66 3.14
C ALA A 345 14.61 9.26 1.67
N TRP A 346 14.22 10.18 0.78
CA TRP A 346 13.89 9.87 -0.61
C TRP A 346 14.70 10.71 -1.59
N ILE A 347 15.27 10.04 -2.60
CA ILE A 347 16.10 10.65 -3.62
C ILE A 347 15.34 10.68 -4.95
N PRO A 348 15.20 11.84 -5.61
CA PRO A 348 14.49 11.93 -6.88
C PRO A 348 15.30 11.25 -7.99
N ARG A 349 14.61 10.47 -8.85
CA ARG A 349 15.19 9.71 -9.97
C ARG A 349 14.39 9.92 -11.26
N GLN A 350 14.51 11.12 -11.83
CA GLN A 350 13.84 11.48 -13.08
C GLN A 350 14.20 10.55 -14.26
N ASN A 351 15.42 10.00 -14.27
CA ASN A 351 15.86 9.05 -15.29
C ASN A 351 15.06 7.72 -15.28
N LEU A 352 14.43 7.36 -14.16
CA LEU A 352 13.60 6.16 -14.06
C LEU A 352 12.18 6.37 -14.60
N THR A 353 11.69 7.61 -14.65
CA THR A 353 10.31 7.96 -15.05
C THR A 353 9.91 7.31 -16.35
N ARG A 354 10.67 7.51 -17.43
CA ARG A 354 10.33 6.95 -18.74
C ARG A 354 10.20 5.41 -18.73
N SER A 355 11.03 4.73 -17.96
CA SER A 355 11.07 3.27 -17.92
C SER A 355 9.99 2.65 -17.04
N LEU A 356 9.73 3.23 -15.86
CA LEU A 356 8.79 2.70 -14.89
C LEU A 356 7.36 3.16 -15.14
N GLU A 357 7.16 4.33 -15.77
CA GLU A 357 5.83 4.80 -16.14
C GLU A 357 5.17 3.85 -17.16
N GLY A 358 5.93 3.40 -18.15
CA GLY A 358 5.43 2.40 -19.11
C GLY A 358 5.09 1.06 -18.45
N VAL A 359 5.83 0.67 -17.40
CA VAL A 359 5.55 -0.55 -16.62
C VAL A 359 4.29 -0.37 -15.76
N LEU A 360 4.15 0.77 -15.09
CA LEU A 360 2.98 1.10 -14.29
C LEU A 360 1.71 1.17 -15.15
N GLN A 361 1.77 1.85 -16.29
CA GLN A 361 0.66 1.95 -17.23
C GLN A 361 0.24 0.59 -17.76
N ALA A 362 1.20 -0.23 -18.22
CA ALA A 362 0.91 -1.59 -18.67
C ALA A 362 0.28 -2.45 -17.56
N PHE A 363 0.77 -2.30 -16.32
CA PHE A 363 0.23 -2.99 -15.16
C PHE A 363 -1.23 -2.55 -14.86
N LEU A 364 -1.52 -1.24 -14.88
CA LEU A 364 -2.87 -0.70 -14.67
C LEU A 364 -3.87 -1.17 -15.75
N GLU A 365 -3.44 -1.22 -17.01
CA GLU A 365 -4.22 -1.74 -18.14
C GLU A 365 -4.51 -3.23 -18.01
N GLU A 366 -3.50 -4.03 -17.64
CA GLU A 366 -3.63 -5.47 -17.45
C GLU A 366 -4.54 -5.81 -16.26
N SER A 367 -4.43 -5.02 -15.19
CA SER A 367 -5.20 -5.18 -13.96
C SER A 367 -6.68 -4.88 -14.14
N GLY A 368 -7.04 -4.10 -15.17
CA GLY A 368 -8.39 -3.58 -15.37
C GLY A 368 -8.71 -2.38 -14.48
N CYS A 369 -7.69 -1.74 -13.88
CA CYS A 369 -7.84 -0.53 -13.07
C CYS A 369 -7.97 0.72 -13.96
N ALA A 370 -7.35 0.72 -15.15
CA ALA A 370 -7.50 1.80 -16.11
C ALA A 370 -8.70 1.54 -17.05
N GLU A 371 -9.48 2.60 -17.31
CA GLU A 371 -10.51 2.56 -18.35
C GLU A 371 -9.81 2.27 -19.69
N ARG A 372 -10.23 1.18 -20.35
CA ARG A 372 -9.61 0.77 -21.61
C ARG A 372 -9.86 1.85 -22.64
N SER A 373 -8.81 2.60 -22.98
CA SER A 373 -8.85 3.46 -24.16
C SER A 373 -9.19 2.60 -25.37
N PRO A 374 -10.28 2.89 -26.11
CA PRO A 374 -10.77 2.03 -27.18
C PRO A 374 -9.83 1.97 -28.40
N LYS A 375 -8.70 2.68 -28.38
CA LYS A 375 -7.81 2.86 -29.54
C LYS A 375 -6.39 2.35 -29.27
N GLY A 376 -6.21 1.04 -29.25
CA GLY A 376 -4.87 0.46 -29.44
C GLY A 376 -4.70 -0.92 -28.80
N LYS A 377 -4.34 -1.92 -29.60
CA LYS A 377 -3.78 -3.16 -29.07
C LYS A 377 -2.34 -2.87 -28.64
N THR A 378 -2.12 -2.58 -27.37
CA THR A 378 -0.77 -2.51 -26.81
C THR A 378 -0.11 -3.89 -26.97
N LYS A 379 1.04 -3.93 -27.64
CA LYS A 379 1.80 -5.18 -27.79
C LYS A 379 2.28 -5.59 -26.40
N ALA A 380 1.99 -6.82 -25.99
CA ALA A 380 2.50 -7.38 -24.74
C ALA A 380 4.01 -7.20 -24.68
N ILE A 381 4.49 -6.42 -23.71
CA ILE A 381 5.92 -6.17 -23.52
C ILE A 381 6.53 -7.48 -23.01
N ARG A 382 7.37 -8.13 -23.83
CA ARG A 382 8.20 -9.25 -23.35
C ARG A 382 9.19 -8.68 -22.34
N GLY A 383 9.01 -9.01 -21.06
CA GLY A 383 9.84 -8.49 -19.99
C GLY A 383 9.59 -9.18 -18.66
N ILE A 384 10.24 -8.67 -17.61
CA ILE A 384 10.08 -9.14 -16.22
C ILE A 384 8.61 -9.00 -15.83
N LYS A 385 8.01 -10.10 -15.36
CA LYS A 385 6.64 -10.14 -14.87
C LYS A 385 6.49 -9.10 -13.76
N THR A 386 5.56 -8.17 -13.95
CA THR A 386 5.19 -7.18 -12.95
C THR A 386 3.92 -7.65 -12.28
N GLU A 387 4.02 -7.88 -10.98
CA GLU A 387 2.90 -8.26 -10.13
C GLU A 387 2.46 -7.04 -9.34
N GLY A 388 1.36 -7.14 -8.59
CA GLY A 388 1.01 -6.07 -7.68
C GLY A 388 -0.27 -6.30 -6.91
N VAL A 389 -0.57 -5.35 -6.04
CA VAL A 389 -1.77 -5.32 -5.20
C VAL A 389 -2.43 -3.97 -5.38
N TYR A 390 -3.74 -3.98 -5.60
CA TYR A 390 -4.57 -2.80 -5.57
C TYR A 390 -5.32 -2.73 -4.25
N VAL A 391 -5.25 -1.57 -3.59
CA VAL A 391 -5.99 -1.26 -2.38
C VAL A 391 -6.90 -0.07 -2.68
N GLY A 392 -8.20 -0.26 -2.51
CA GLY A 392 -9.21 0.79 -2.67
C GLY A 392 -10.14 0.87 -1.48
N CYS A 393 -10.81 2.01 -1.31
CA CYS A 393 -11.83 2.23 -0.28
C CYS A 393 -13.26 2.11 -0.85
N ARG A 394 -14.27 2.28 0.02
CA ARG A 394 -15.68 2.26 -0.40
C ARG A 394 -16.06 3.52 -1.18
N GLY A 395 -15.42 4.65 -0.86
CA GLY A 395 -15.69 5.97 -1.42
C GLY A 395 -15.05 6.25 -2.77
N SER A 396 -14.02 5.48 -3.16
CA SER A 396 -13.41 5.58 -4.49
C SER A 396 -14.37 5.01 -5.55
N ALA A 397 -15.37 5.80 -5.92
CA ALA A 397 -15.89 5.75 -7.27
C ALA A 397 -14.81 6.40 -8.12
N ALA A 398 -14.21 5.64 -9.04
CA ALA A 398 -13.22 6.17 -9.99
C ALA A 398 -13.81 7.45 -10.60
N ALA A 399 -13.36 8.60 -10.08
CA ALA A 399 -13.78 9.86 -10.63
C ALA A 399 -13.33 9.78 -12.10
N PRO A 400 -14.24 10.01 -13.07
CA PRO A 400 -13.83 10.04 -14.46
C PRO A 400 -12.66 10.99 -14.49
N ALA A 401 -11.48 10.51 -14.92
CA ALA A 401 -10.27 11.30 -14.94
C ALA A 401 -10.66 12.59 -15.62
N SER A 402 -10.79 13.67 -14.83
CA SER A 402 -11.15 14.96 -15.39
C SER A 402 -10.10 15.17 -16.45
N GLU A 403 -10.51 15.34 -17.70
CA GLU A 403 -9.59 15.68 -18.77
C GLU A 403 -8.92 16.96 -18.29
N ASP A 404 -7.75 16.79 -17.67
CA ASP A 404 -6.93 17.85 -17.11
C ASP A 404 -6.72 18.74 -18.32
N LYS A 405 -7.47 19.84 -18.36
CA LYS A 405 -7.21 20.88 -19.35
C LYS A 405 -5.72 21.13 -19.16
N GLU A 406 -4.97 20.98 -20.25
CA GLU A 406 -3.57 21.35 -20.35
C GLU A 406 -3.47 22.88 -20.16
N ASP A 407 -3.91 23.37 -19.01
CA ASP A 407 -3.36 24.57 -18.41
C ASP A 407 -1.87 24.30 -18.30
N GLN A 408 -1.05 25.32 -18.55
CA GLN A 408 0.42 25.23 -18.55
C GLN A 408 0.95 25.05 -17.12
N GLY A 409 0.38 24.08 -16.41
CA GLY A 409 0.62 23.70 -15.04
C GLY A 409 2.09 23.37 -14.87
N GLU A 410 2.61 23.97 -13.81
CA GLU A 410 3.99 24.10 -13.44
C GLU A 410 4.75 22.77 -13.57
N GLU A 411 5.97 22.81 -14.10
CA GLU A 411 6.86 21.63 -14.22
C GLU A 411 7.03 20.86 -12.89
N GLU A 412 6.67 21.50 -11.76
CA GLU A 412 6.65 20.97 -10.40
C GLU A 412 5.59 19.89 -10.15
N ASP A 413 4.51 19.87 -10.93
CA ASP A 413 3.43 18.89 -10.81
C ASP A 413 3.71 17.57 -11.54
N GLU A 414 4.79 17.52 -12.33
CA GLU A 414 5.18 16.29 -13.03
C GLU A 414 5.50 15.18 -12.02
N MET A 415 4.81 14.06 -12.15
CA MET A 415 5.05 12.90 -11.29
C MET A 415 6.31 12.16 -11.73
N ILE A 416 7.26 12.00 -10.80
CA ILE A 416 8.52 11.30 -11.02
C ILE A 416 8.67 10.14 -10.02
N TRP A 417 9.67 9.29 -10.25
CA TRP A 417 10.02 8.24 -9.29
C TRP A 417 11.08 8.74 -8.32
N TRP A 418 10.86 8.45 -7.05
CA TRP A 418 11.76 8.67 -5.94
C TRP A 418 12.22 7.31 -5.42
N VAL A 419 13.48 7.20 -5.02
CA VAL A 419 14.07 5.96 -4.47
C VAL A 419 14.38 6.19 -3.00
N TRP A 420 14.00 5.24 -2.15
CA TRP A 420 14.37 5.27 -0.75
C TRP A 420 15.89 5.12 -0.60
N ASP A 421 16.52 5.96 0.22
CA ASP A 421 17.98 6.00 0.40
C ASP A 421 18.53 4.83 1.24
N GLY A 422 17.65 4.01 1.81
CA GLY A 422 18.06 2.82 2.54
C GLY A 422 18.28 1.58 1.65
N LYS A 423 18.73 0.50 2.28
CA LYS A 423 18.97 -0.78 1.63
C LYS A 423 18.34 -1.92 2.43
N ILE A 424 17.54 -2.73 1.75
CA ILE A 424 17.10 -4.03 2.27
C ILE A 424 17.77 -5.11 1.43
N THR A 425 18.52 -5.99 2.10
CA THR A 425 19.19 -7.13 1.46
C THR A 425 18.61 -8.41 2.01
N GLY A 426 18.14 -9.28 1.13
CA GLY A 426 17.68 -10.61 1.52
C GLY A 426 18.82 -11.49 2.03
N PHE A 427 18.46 -12.55 2.75
CA PHE A 427 19.37 -13.59 3.18
C PHE A 427 18.65 -14.95 3.25
N SER A 428 19.39 -16.03 2.99
CA SER A 428 18.93 -17.43 3.10
C SER A 428 19.49 -18.16 4.31
N ASP A 429 20.66 -17.74 4.79
CA ASP A 429 21.40 -18.43 5.85
C ASP A 429 20.87 -17.99 7.23
N TRP A 430 20.36 -18.93 8.02
CA TRP A 430 19.81 -18.70 9.36
C TRP A 430 20.60 -19.43 10.44
#